data_AF-A0A6V7V457-F1
#
_entry.id   AF-A0A6V7V457-F1
#
_cell.length_a   1.000
_cell.length_b   1.000
_cell.length_c   1.000
_cell.angle_alpha   90.00
_cell.angle_beta   90.00
_cell.angle_gamma   90.00
#
_symmetry.space_group_name_H-M   'P 1'
#
loop_
_entity.id
_entity.type
_entity.pdbx_description
1 polymer ?
#
loop_
_entity_poly.entity_id
_entity_poly.type
_entity_poly.pdbx_seq_one_letter_code
_entity_poly.pdbx_strand_id
1 'polypeptide(L)'
;MDKVIDNLLKEDEEEGNEEENNNNNNNPCIVIALRRNFYVKIQLLKNFKINQQEIEILNFTTYGMTTLGVDELMLVIEFKRDRFSVQEQLESAFFNVLEQFEQIYLDCLNSFDDLLDHRMGIRKCNNRIQRLYYLNKHMRIFMGHPTEAIYFYRPQGLDQHLNKLNCPKGPFLLGVLVREEEIAWARCAPLRLLLRLGQFSFQYPTPIVNIIRDQPLFTKDVVQSSVLKVLNDFRGWTYQMTKLFDTSIIVKNNLTEIFLPKSARDEVRTLVESNRNMVAWSLNELSFLNQQLEIDSHLICEQKNCEDGQQQQHFCTTIFMKEPNMAIKATSASFVIFDGALKCVGGEKFVVNVVEDGLIIRLQSELMEELVKILLNSTDEDNATFEAINLIQIEGEEEKQQKLIIQYIEGIEQQQQQINNNSDFNFGALISPIDGLHLGGQFQYGLQLQRQFNSMNFFQYSTEWAIRLATVINMLPGKWPSALQPRFFDACEQLAKLVAITLEPFLPGLIALDQLFIAMRIHVDEENVSYETKHWDVMPDQHFVWTVTLDEQIIPFLYSLCAWVPSSLRVELHMPILSIRSLPSTTIDLVELNKRY
;
A
#
# COMPACT_ATOMS: atom_id res chain seq x y z
N MET A 1 10.54 -15.47 -26.10
CA MET A 1 10.92 -15.11 -24.72
C MET A 1 12.43 -15.30 -24.54
N ASP A 2 12.97 -16.29 -25.23
CA ASP A 2 14.36 -16.66 -25.45
C ASP A 2 15.24 -15.41 -25.64
N LYS A 3 14.98 -14.58 -26.66
CA LYS A 3 15.72 -13.32 -26.88
C LYS A 3 15.70 -12.35 -25.69
N VAL A 4 14.63 -12.33 -24.90
CA VAL A 4 14.49 -11.48 -23.72
C VAL A 4 15.35 -12.04 -22.60
N ILE A 5 15.30 -13.35 -22.37
CA ILE A 5 16.12 -14.03 -21.36
C ILE A 5 17.60 -13.97 -21.74
N ASP A 6 17.96 -14.25 -22.99
CA ASP A 6 19.32 -14.13 -23.49
C ASP A 6 19.85 -12.71 -23.29
N ASN A 7 19.05 -11.69 -23.58
CA ASN A 7 19.45 -10.30 -23.37
C ASN A 7 19.55 -9.91 -21.88
N LEU A 8 18.73 -10.49 -21.01
CA LEU A 8 18.79 -10.24 -19.55
C LEU A 8 19.93 -10.98 -18.88
N LEU A 9 20.22 -12.21 -19.32
CA LEU A 9 21.15 -13.12 -18.67
C LEU A 9 22.52 -13.18 -19.34
N LYS A 10 22.73 -12.43 -20.43
CA LYS A 10 24.06 -12.28 -21.05
C LYS A 10 25.09 -11.98 -19.97
N GLU A 11 26.14 -12.79 -19.98
CA GLU A 11 27.34 -12.50 -19.19
C GLU A 11 28.06 -11.37 -19.91
N ASP A 12 28.36 -10.31 -19.17
CA ASP A 12 29.24 -9.27 -19.69
C ASP A 12 30.58 -9.97 -19.92
N GLU A 13 30.96 -10.18 -21.18
CA GLU A 13 32.31 -10.62 -21.48
C GLU A 13 33.24 -9.56 -20.88
N GLU A 14 34.08 -9.96 -19.93
CA GLU A 14 35.04 -9.10 -19.23
C GLU A 14 35.96 -8.42 -20.27
N GLU A 15 35.59 -7.22 -20.71
CA GLU A 15 36.58 -6.28 -21.24
C GLU A 15 37.37 -5.77 -20.03
N GLY A 16 38.51 -6.43 -19.80
CA GLY A 16 39.48 -6.01 -18.81
C GLY A 16 39.90 -4.58 -19.04
N ASN A 17 39.36 -3.67 -18.24
CA ASN A 17 39.92 -2.38 -17.89
C ASN A 17 39.38 -2.01 -16.50
N GLU A 18 40.09 -2.48 -15.47
CA GLU A 18 40.02 -1.90 -14.13
C GLU A 18 40.59 -0.48 -14.20
N GLU A 19 39.75 0.51 -14.52
CA GLU A 19 39.91 1.90 -14.05
C GLU A 19 38.68 2.73 -14.48
N GLU A 20 38.05 3.36 -13.48
CA GLU A 20 37.05 4.44 -13.61
C GLU A 20 35.70 4.13 -14.30
N ASN A 21 34.73 3.57 -13.54
CA ASN A 21 33.31 3.78 -13.85
C ASN A 21 32.40 3.66 -12.60
N ASN A 22 32.64 4.50 -11.60
CA ASN A 22 31.61 4.81 -10.60
C ASN A 22 30.59 5.77 -11.24
N ASN A 23 29.51 5.24 -11.85
CA ASN A 23 28.14 5.80 -11.84
C ASN A 23 27.19 5.32 -12.96
N ASN A 24 27.58 4.44 -13.89
CA ASN A 24 26.63 3.90 -14.89
C ASN A 24 26.25 2.45 -14.59
N ASN A 25 25.14 2.27 -13.87
CA ASN A 25 24.41 1.02 -13.72
C ASN A 25 23.83 0.56 -15.07
N ASN A 26 24.65 0.02 -15.97
CA ASN A 26 24.21 -0.66 -17.19
C ASN A 26 23.70 -2.08 -16.89
N ASN A 27 22.89 -2.25 -15.84
CA ASN A 27 22.23 -3.52 -15.59
C ASN A 27 21.17 -3.76 -16.68
N PRO A 28 21.14 -4.95 -17.32
CA PRO A 28 20.22 -5.21 -18.41
C PRO A 28 18.78 -5.10 -17.91
N CYS A 29 17.99 -4.32 -18.64
CA CYS A 29 16.61 -4.02 -18.31
C CYS A 29 15.75 -4.20 -19.56
N ILE A 30 14.64 -4.89 -19.41
CA ILE A 30 13.69 -5.12 -20.51
C ILE A 30 12.30 -4.65 -20.09
N VAL A 31 11.59 -4.01 -21.02
CA VAL A 31 10.20 -3.61 -20.84
C VAL A 31 9.33 -4.45 -21.76
N ILE A 32 8.36 -5.15 -21.19
CA ILE A 32 7.40 -6.00 -21.89
C ILE A 32 6.04 -5.33 -21.84
N ALA A 33 5.46 -5.03 -23.01
CA ALA A 33 4.09 -4.58 -23.11
C ALA A 33 3.13 -5.77 -22.98
N LEU A 34 2.37 -5.84 -21.90
CA LEU A 34 1.31 -6.84 -21.72
C LEU A 34 0.01 -6.35 -22.35
N ARG A 35 -0.27 -5.05 -22.22
CA ARG A 35 -1.36 -4.37 -22.93
C ARG A 35 -0.88 -3.00 -23.41
N ARG A 36 -1.71 -2.31 -24.21
CA ARG A 36 -1.33 -1.02 -24.82
C ARG A 36 -0.83 0.03 -23.84
N ASN A 37 -1.44 0.13 -22.65
CA ASN A 37 -1.06 1.09 -21.62
C ASN A 37 -0.64 0.37 -20.33
N PHE A 38 -0.16 -0.87 -20.43
CA PHE A 38 0.27 -1.66 -19.28
C PHE A 38 1.50 -2.50 -19.62
N TYR A 39 2.57 -2.26 -18.88
CA TYR A 39 3.89 -2.78 -19.14
C TYR A 39 4.48 -3.37 -17.86
N VAL A 40 5.35 -4.35 -18.02
CA VAL A 40 6.19 -4.89 -16.94
C VAL A 40 7.64 -4.68 -17.33
N LYS A 41 8.38 -3.98 -16.48
CA LYS A 41 9.81 -3.81 -16.56
C LYS A 41 10.47 -4.89 -15.73
N ILE A 42 11.49 -5.54 -16.29
CA ILE A 42 12.26 -6.60 -15.67
C ILE A 42 13.72 -6.15 -15.66
N GLN A 43 14.34 -6.20 -14.50
CA GLN A 43 15.76 -5.88 -14.33
C GLN A 43 16.45 -6.97 -13.53
N LEU A 44 17.58 -7.47 -14.05
CA LEU A 44 18.50 -8.33 -13.30
C LEU A 44 19.55 -7.47 -12.60
N LEU A 45 19.81 -7.73 -11.32
CA LEU A 45 20.95 -7.16 -10.60
C LEU A 45 21.77 -8.30 -10.00
N LYS A 46 23.04 -8.43 -10.39
CA LYS A 46 23.89 -9.58 -10.04
C LYS A 46 24.55 -9.49 -8.64
N ASN A 47 24.73 -8.27 -8.12
CA ASN A 47 25.49 -8.01 -6.88
C ASN A 47 24.66 -7.23 -5.83
N PHE A 48 23.42 -7.64 -5.58
CA PHE A 48 22.59 -6.97 -4.58
C PHE A 48 22.97 -7.44 -3.17
N LYS A 49 23.31 -6.51 -2.27
CA LYS A 49 23.80 -6.82 -0.93
C LYS A 49 22.68 -6.93 0.10
N ILE A 50 22.57 -8.09 0.75
CA ILE A 50 21.72 -8.33 1.93
C ILE A 50 22.57 -8.99 3.02
N ASN A 51 22.61 -8.40 4.21
CA ASN A 51 23.37 -8.93 5.37
C ASN A 51 24.79 -9.41 5.03
N GLN A 52 25.55 -8.57 4.31
CA GLN A 52 26.92 -8.84 3.82
C GLN A 52 27.06 -9.94 2.76
N GLN A 53 25.97 -10.57 2.33
CA GLN A 53 25.94 -11.51 1.21
C GLN A 53 25.53 -10.79 -0.08
N GLU A 54 26.19 -11.13 -1.17
CA GLU A 54 25.78 -10.71 -2.52
C GLU A 54 24.90 -11.79 -3.14
N ILE A 55 23.75 -11.36 -3.66
CA ILE A 55 22.79 -12.23 -4.33
C ILE A 55 22.39 -11.64 -5.69
N GLU A 56 22.04 -12.52 -6.63
CA GLU A 56 21.37 -12.13 -7.86
C GLU A 56 19.87 -11.92 -7.59
N ILE A 57 19.30 -10.82 -8.06
CA ILE A 57 17.87 -10.52 -7.92
C ILE A 57 17.24 -10.15 -9.26
N LEU A 58 15.97 -10.52 -9.41
CA LEU A 58 15.10 -10.00 -10.47
C LEU A 58 14.11 -9.01 -9.86
N ASN A 59 14.09 -7.79 -10.40
CA ASN A 59 13.15 -6.75 -10.05
C ASN A 59 12.10 -6.60 -11.15
N PHE A 60 10.85 -6.91 -10.83
CA PHE A 60 9.69 -6.73 -11.69
C PHE A 60 8.92 -5.51 -11.23
N THR A 61 8.69 -4.55 -12.12
CA THR A 61 7.89 -3.35 -11.84
C THR A 61 6.84 -3.13 -12.91
N THR A 62 5.60 -2.86 -12.49
CA THR A 62 4.54 -2.48 -13.43
C THR A 62 4.60 -0.99 -13.77
N TYR A 63 4.15 -0.67 -14.98
CA TYR A 63 3.89 0.69 -15.42
C TYR A 63 2.55 0.69 -16.15
N GLY A 64 1.61 1.51 -15.68
CA GLY A 64 0.31 1.68 -16.31
C GLY A 64 -0.87 1.31 -15.43
N MET A 65 -0.67 0.71 -14.26
CA MET A 65 -1.74 0.50 -13.27
C MET A 65 -2.34 1.85 -12.83
N THR A 66 -1.48 2.86 -12.69
CA THR A 66 -1.87 4.24 -12.42
C THR A 66 -2.81 4.83 -13.47
N THR A 67 -2.83 4.30 -14.70
CA THR A 67 -3.79 4.73 -15.74
C THR A 67 -5.23 4.29 -15.47
N LEU A 68 -5.41 3.31 -14.57
CA LEU A 68 -6.69 2.87 -14.05
C LEU A 68 -7.02 3.51 -12.69
N GLY A 69 -6.12 4.35 -12.16
CA GLY A 69 -6.30 4.98 -10.86
C GLY A 69 -5.87 4.13 -9.67
N VAL A 70 -5.05 3.10 -9.87
CA VAL A 70 -4.58 2.20 -8.81
C VAL A 70 -3.05 2.19 -8.71
N ASP A 71 -2.50 1.64 -7.63
CA ASP A 71 -1.06 1.59 -7.37
C ASP A 71 -0.32 0.69 -8.38
N GLU A 72 0.90 1.07 -8.75
CA GLU A 72 1.81 0.15 -9.44
C GLU A 72 2.23 -0.99 -8.50
N LEU A 73 2.74 -2.08 -9.06
CA LEU A 73 3.20 -3.26 -8.34
C LEU A 73 4.68 -3.47 -8.58
N MET A 74 5.39 -3.80 -7.52
CA MET A 74 6.80 -4.14 -7.53
C MET A 74 7.00 -5.49 -6.86
N LEU A 75 7.79 -6.36 -7.47
CA LEU A 75 8.12 -7.68 -6.94
C LEU A 75 9.61 -7.94 -7.16
N VAL A 76 10.34 -8.10 -6.06
CA VAL A 76 11.78 -8.38 -6.10
C VAL A 76 12.03 -9.77 -5.57
N ILE A 77 12.72 -10.60 -6.35
CA ILE A 77 12.88 -12.02 -6.07
C ILE A 77 14.35 -12.39 -6.17
N GLU A 78 14.85 -13.17 -5.21
CA GLU A 78 16.16 -13.83 -5.31
C GLU A 78 16.15 -14.80 -6.49
N PHE A 79 17.09 -14.62 -7.41
CA PHE A 79 17.21 -15.41 -8.61
C PHE A 79 18.37 -16.40 -8.48
N LYS A 80 18.07 -17.69 -8.61
CA LYS A 80 19.06 -18.75 -8.61
C LYS A 80 18.95 -19.58 -9.88
N ARG A 81 19.97 -19.50 -10.73
CA ARG A 81 19.98 -20.17 -12.05
C ARG A 81 19.94 -21.69 -11.93
N ASP A 82 20.58 -22.26 -10.91
CA ASP A 82 20.63 -23.71 -10.63
C ASP A 82 19.26 -24.34 -10.29
N ARG A 83 18.25 -23.52 -9.98
CA ARG A 83 16.86 -23.97 -9.79
C ARG A 83 16.15 -24.33 -11.10
N PHE A 84 16.73 -23.98 -12.25
CA PHE A 84 16.17 -24.26 -13.57
C PHE A 84 17.08 -25.24 -14.31
N SER A 85 16.61 -26.47 -14.52
CA SER A 85 17.42 -27.51 -15.14
C SER A 85 17.51 -27.37 -16.66
N VAL A 86 16.50 -26.75 -17.27
CA VAL A 86 16.40 -26.51 -18.71
C VAL A 86 15.85 -25.11 -18.98
N GLN A 87 16.23 -24.53 -20.12
CA GLN A 87 15.82 -23.18 -20.55
C GLN A 87 14.29 -23.01 -20.61
N GLU A 88 13.57 -24.04 -21.05
CA GLU A 88 12.10 -24.03 -21.15
C GLU A 88 11.42 -23.81 -19.79
N GLN A 89 12.01 -24.35 -18.70
CA GLN A 89 11.49 -24.13 -17.34
C GLN A 89 11.66 -22.68 -16.90
N LEU A 90 12.80 -22.08 -17.24
CA LEU A 90 13.07 -20.67 -16.96
C LEU A 90 12.12 -19.77 -17.74
N GLU A 91 11.91 -20.05 -19.03
CA GLU A 91 10.94 -19.35 -19.87
C GLU A 91 9.52 -19.42 -19.30
N SER A 92 9.06 -20.62 -18.96
CA SER A 92 7.75 -20.82 -18.33
C SER A 92 7.65 -20.03 -17.02
N ALA A 93 8.71 -19.97 -16.21
CA ALA A 93 8.70 -19.22 -14.97
C ALA A 93 8.53 -17.70 -15.21
N PHE A 94 9.23 -17.12 -16.19
CA PHE A 94 9.02 -15.73 -16.57
C PHE A 94 7.60 -15.48 -17.09
N PHE A 95 7.07 -16.38 -17.92
CA PHE A 95 5.68 -16.27 -18.40
C PHE A 95 4.67 -16.29 -17.27
N ASN A 96 4.83 -17.15 -16.27
CA ASN A 96 3.95 -17.20 -15.10
C ASN A 96 3.92 -15.87 -14.33
N VAL A 97 5.07 -15.18 -14.22
CA VAL A 97 5.13 -13.84 -13.58
C VAL A 97 4.33 -12.82 -14.39
N LEU A 98 4.50 -12.81 -15.71
CA LEU A 98 3.80 -11.89 -16.60
C LEU A 98 2.29 -12.16 -16.65
N GLU A 99 1.89 -13.43 -16.71
CA GLU A 99 0.50 -13.87 -16.63
C GLU A 99 -0.14 -13.40 -15.32
N GLN A 100 0.57 -13.56 -14.20
CA GLN A 100 0.07 -13.11 -12.90
C GLN A 100 -0.15 -11.60 -12.86
N PHE A 101 0.78 -10.79 -13.39
CA PHE A 101 0.59 -9.33 -13.46
C PHE A 101 -0.55 -8.93 -14.40
N GLU A 102 -0.72 -9.62 -15.53
CA GLU A 102 -1.85 -9.39 -16.43
C GLU A 102 -3.19 -9.72 -15.76
N GLN A 103 -3.26 -10.84 -15.03
CA GLN A 103 -4.46 -11.23 -14.28
C GLN A 103 -4.80 -10.20 -13.20
N ILE A 104 -3.80 -9.74 -12.45
CA ILE A 104 -3.99 -8.68 -11.45
C ILE A 104 -4.52 -7.40 -12.10
N TYR A 105 -3.98 -6.98 -13.25
CA TYR A 105 -4.46 -5.83 -13.99
C TYR A 105 -5.92 -5.98 -14.44
N LEU A 106 -6.33 -7.18 -14.86
CA LEU A 106 -7.72 -7.46 -15.25
C LEU A 106 -8.67 -7.44 -14.05
N ASP A 107 -8.20 -7.90 -12.89
CA ASP A 107 -9.03 -8.07 -11.70
C ASP A 107 -9.02 -6.87 -10.76
N CYS A 108 -8.09 -5.92 -10.88
CA CYS A 108 -7.93 -4.85 -9.90
C CYS A 108 -9.16 -3.93 -9.76
N LEU A 109 -10.01 -3.87 -10.78
CA LEU A 109 -11.28 -3.12 -10.77
C LEU A 109 -12.48 -3.95 -10.27
N ASN A 110 -12.32 -5.26 -10.08
CA ASN A 110 -13.37 -6.11 -9.51
C ASN A 110 -13.50 -5.84 -8.00
N SER A 111 -14.70 -6.02 -7.47
CA SER A 111 -14.93 -5.98 -6.02
C SER A 111 -14.25 -7.18 -5.36
N PHE A 112 -13.45 -6.96 -4.32
CA PHE A 112 -12.77 -8.04 -3.59
C PHE A 112 -13.53 -8.49 -2.32
N ASP A 113 -14.70 -7.89 -2.05
CA ASP A 113 -15.67 -8.33 -1.04
C ASP A 113 -17.11 -8.00 -1.51
N ASP A 114 -18.09 -8.33 -0.66
CA ASP A 114 -19.51 -8.12 -0.93
C ASP A 114 -20.03 -6.70 -0.57
N LEU A 115 -19.14 -5.78 -0.19
CA LEU A 115 -19.54 -4.42 0.18
C LEU A 115 -20.08 -3.69 -1.05
N LEU A 116 -21.23 -3.02 -0.86
CA LEU A 116 -21.88 -2.25 -1.92
C LEU A 116 -20.95 -1.18 -2.50
N ASP A 117 -20.22 -0.47 -1.64
CA ASP A 117 -19.28 0.57 -2.05
C ASP A 117 -18.22 0.03 -3.02
N HIS A 118 -17.62 -1.13 -2.72
CA HIS A 118 -16.61 -1.74 -3.58
C HIS A 118 -17.17 -2.21 -4.92
N ARG A 119 -18.41 -2.72 -4.96
CA ARG A 119 -19.13 -3.03 -6.21
C ARG A 119 -19.43 -1.80 -7.05
N MET A 120 -19.62 -0.65 -6.41
CA MET A 120 -19.82 0.65 -7.07
C MET A 120 -18.49 1.36 -7.42
N GLY A 121 -17.34 0.72 -7.19
CA GLY A 121 -16.03 1.30 -7.46
C GLY A 121 -15.64 2.44 -6.51
N ILE A 122 -16.18 2.44 -5.28
CA ILE A 122 -15.89 3.41 -4.22
C ILE A 122 -15.00 2.72 -3.19
N ARG A 123 -13.78 3.21 -2.99
CA ARG A 123 -12.77 2.58 -2.11
C ARG A 123 -11.93 3.65 -1.42
N LYS A 124 -11.38 3.35 -0.24
CA LYS A 124 -10.33 4.21 0.36
C LYS A 124 -9.06 4.10 -0.47
N CYS A 125 -8.33 5.20 -0.62
CA CYS A 125 -7.11 5.22 -1.44
C CYS A 125 -6.05 4.25 -0.89
N ASN A 126 -5.88 4.16 0.44
CA ASN A 126 -4.95 3.20 1.05
C ASN A 126 -5.39 1.72 0.90
N ASN A 127 -6.61 1.43 0.44
CA ASN A 127 -7.13 0.07 0.21
C ASN A 127 -7.90 -0.03 -1.13
N ARG A 128 -7.36 0.58 -2.18
CA ARG A 128 -8.05 0.66 -3.49
C ARG A 128 -7.92 -0.57 -4.38
N ILE A 129 -7.02 -1.51 -4.04
CA ILE A 129 -6.88 -2.82 -4.70
C ILE A 129 -6.83 -3.95 -3.67
N GLN A 130 -7.15 -5.16 -4.12
CA GLN A 130 -6.98 -6.36 -3.32
C GLN A 130 -5.51 -6.55 -2.92
N ARG A 131 -5.27 -7.01 -1.69
CA ARG A 131 -3.91 -7.15 -1.15
C ARG A 131 -3.32 -8.54 -1.32
N LEU A 132 -4.15 -9.58 -1.37
CA LEU A 132 -3.72 -10.98 -1.48
C LEU A 132 -4.23 -11.59 -2.78
N TYR A 133 -3.33 -11.94 -3.70
CA TYR A 133 -3.65 -12.56 -4.99
C TYR A 133 -3.16 -14.00 -5.02
N TYR A 134 -4.06 -14.96 -5.18
CA TYR A 134 -3.71 -16.38 -5.28
C TYR A 134 -3.14 -16.70 -6.66
N LEU A 135 -2.13 -17.57 -6.68
CA LEU A 135 -1.56 -18.08 -7.91
C LEU A 135 -2.39 -19.24 -8.46
N ASN A 136 -2.47 -19.35 -9.80
CA ASN A 136 -2.99 -20.56 -10.44
C ASN A 136 -2.15 -21.78 -10.04
N LYS A 137 -2.77 -22.95 -9.98
CA LYS A 137 -2.10 -24.19 -9.51
C LYS A 137 -0.79 -24.51 -10.24
N HIS A 138 -0.73 -24.21 -11.53
CA HIS A 138 0.46 -24.45 -12.35
C HIS A 138 1.61 -23.46 -12.06
N MET A 139 1.34 -22.34 -11.40
CA MET A 139 2.32 -21.29 -11.04
C MET A 139 2.87 -21.40 -9.62
N ARG A 140 2.48 -22.43 -8.86
CA ARG A 140 2.83 -22.54 -7.42
C ARG A 140 4.32 -22.73 -7.13
N ILE A 141 5.13 -22.95 -8.16
CA ILE A 141 6.57 -22.75 -8.13
C ILE A 141 6.86 -21.48 -8.92
N PHE A 142 6.81 -20.34 -8.22
CA PHE A 142 6.89 -19.01 -8.82
C PHE A 142 8.34 -18.55 -8.85
N MET A 143 8.99 -18.53 -10.03
CA MET A 143 10.43 -18.26 -10.17
C MET A 143 11.32 -19.14 -9.28
N GLY A 144 10.93 -20.40 -9.06
CA GLY A 144 11.65 -21.34 -8.19
C GLY A 144 11.24 -21.27 -6.70
N HIS A 145 10.33 -20.38 -6.33
CA HIS A 145 9.82 -20.23 -4.96
C HIS A 145 8.48 -20.96 -4.77
N PRO A 146 8.35 -21.89 -3.81
CA PRO A 146 7.05 -22.43 -3.41
C PRO A 146 6.15 -21.30 -2.91
N THR A 147 5.05 -21.05 -3.63
CA THR A 147 4.20 -19.88 -3.44
C THR A 147 2.74 -20.25 -3.70
N GLU A 148 1.85 -19.88 -2.78
CA GLU A 148 0.40 -20.03 -2.95
C GLU A 148 -0.25 -18.70 -3.39
N ALA A 149 0.28 -17.58 -2.90
CA ALA A 149 -0.23 -16.25 -3.19
C ALA A 149 0.86 -15.18 -3.11
N ILE A 150 0.59 -14.00 -3.67
CA ILE A 150 1.39 -12.79 -3.49
C ILE A 150 0.59 -11.82 -2.61
N TYR A 151 1.20 -11.32 -1.54
CA TYR A 151 0.64 -10.25 -0.72
C TYR A 151 1.33 -8.92 -1.03
N PHE A 152 0.57 -7.90 -1.42
CA PHE A 152 1.08 -6.57 -1.77
C PHE A 152 0.84 -5.58 -0.63
N TYR A 153 1.90 -4.92 -0.18
CA TYR A 153 1.87 -3.96 0.92
C TYR A 153 2.62 -2.68 0.54
N ARG A 154 2.38 -1.59 1.26
CA ARG A 154 3.07 -0.32 1.00
C ARG A 154 4.46 -0.33 1.64
N PRO A 155 5.52 0.00 0.88
CA PRO A 155 6.87 -0.04 1.41
C PRO A 155 7.13 1.14 2.37
N GLN A 156 7.15 0.89 3.68
CA GLN A 156 7.42 1.90 4.70
C GLN A 156 8.71 1.57 5.45
N GLY A 157 9.58 2.58 5.65
CA GLY A 157 10.85 2.44 6.36
C GLY A 157 11.92 1.65 5.60
N LEU A 158 11.86 1.66 4.27
CA LEU A 158 12.69 0.83 3.38
C LEU A 158 13.62 1.65 2.47
N ASP A 159 13.72 2.96 2.70
CA ASP A 159 14.31 3.94 1.79
C ASP A 159 15.76 3.62 1.43
N GLN A 160 16.56 3.19 2.41
CA GLN A 160 17.98 2.84 2.21
C GLN A 160 18.20 1.71 1.19
N HIS A 161 17.24 0.81 1.06
CA HIS A 161 17.32 -0.31 0.13
C HIS A 161 16.62 0.00 -1.20
N LEU A 162 15.47 0.69 -1.17
CA LEU A 162 14.73 1.05 -2.38
C LEU A 162 15.48 2.05 -3.25
N ASN A 163 16.31 2.91 -2.66
CA ASN A 163 17.24 3.78 -3.39
C ASN A 163 18.23 3.01 -4.29
N LYS A 164 18.43 1.71 -4.08
CA LYS A 164 19.31 0.85 -4.89
C LYS A 164 18.57 0.11 -6.00
N LEU A 165 17.26 0.30 -6.11
CA LEU A 165 16.39 -0.39 -7.06
C LEU A 165 15.69 0.62 -7.99
N ASN A 166 15.39 0.17 -9.20
CA ASN A 166 14.50 0.92 -10.09
C ASN A 166 13.06 0.73 -9.63
N CYS A 167 12.55 1.70 -8.87
CA CYS A 167 11.17 1.72 -8.39
C CYS A 167 10.21 2.37 -9.42
N PRO A 168 8.90 2.09 -9.36
CA PRO A 168 7.90 2.87 -10.08
C PRO A 168 7.93 4.35 -9.66
N LYS A 169 7.63 5.27 -10.59
CA LYS A 169 7.60 6.72 -10.31
C LYS A 169 6.36 7.14 -9.49
N GLY A 170 5.26 6.41 -9.63
CA GLY A 170 4.00 6.67 -8.92
C GLY A 170 3.88 5.90 -7.60
N PRO A 171 2.74 6.01 -6.91
CA PRO A 171 2.44 5.17 -5.74
C PRO A 171 2.47 3.70 -6.15
N PHE A 172 3.11 2.87 -5.33
CA PHE A 172 3.29 1.46 -5.63
C PHE A 172 3.24 0.59 -4.38
N LEU A 173 3.00 -0.69 -4.59
CA LEU A 173 2.98 -1.73 -3.57
C LEU A 173 4.06 -2.76 -3.85
N LEU A 174 4.70 -3.23 -2.79
CA LEU A 174 5.73 -4.25 -2.80
C LEU A 174 5.10 -5.62 -2.52
N GLY A 175 5.42 -6.61 -3.35
CA GLY A 175 4.91 -7.96 -3.25
C GLY A 175 5.79 -8.87 -2.40
N VAL A 176 5.18 -9.66 -1.53
CA VAL A 176 5.82 -10.78 -0.83
C VAL A 176 5.19 -12.11 -1.22
N LEU A 177 6.01 -13.14 -1.37
CA LEU A 177 5.58 -14.49 -1.72
C LEU A 177 5.12 -15.23 -0.46
N VAL A 178 3.84 -15.59 -0.43
CA VAL A 178 3.17 -16.24 0.70
C VAL A 178 2.98 -17.72 0.40
N ARG A 179 3.39 -18.59 1.33
CA ARG A 179 3.16 -20.03 1.23
C ARG A 179 1.77 -20.42 1.70
N GLU A 180 1.33 -21.61 1.33
CA GLU A 180 0.01 -22.13 1.68
C GLU A 180 -0.23 -22.14 3.20
N GLU A 181 0.81 -22.44 3.98
CA GLU A 181 0.77 -22.47 5.44
C GLU A 181 0.66 -21.08 6.09
N GLU A 182 0.98 -20.03 5.34
CA GLU A 182 1.08 -18.65 5.82
C GLU A 182 -0.13 -17.80 5.42
N ILE A 183 -1.00 -18.32 4.54
CA ILE A 183 -2.22 -17.65 4.06
C ILE A 183 -3.09 -17.15 5.21
N ALA A 184 -3.20 -17.93 6.29
CA ALA A 184 -3.98 -17.53 7.46
C ALA A 184 -3.50 -16.20 8.04
N TRP A 185 -2.19 -16.01 8.15
CA TRP A 185 -1.57 -14.80 8.69
C TRP A 185 -1.64 -13.64 7.71
N ALA A 186 -1.41 -13.89 6.41
CA ALA A 186 -1.61 -12.88 5.36
C ALA A 186 -3.05 -12.34 5.32
N ARG A 187 -4.03 -13.13 5.79
CA ARG A 187 -5.44 -12.72 5.85
C ARG A 187 -5.80 -11.99 7.15
N CYS A 188 -5.38 -12.47 8.31
CA CYS A 188 -5.85 -11.94 9.61
C CYS A 188 -4.92 -10.94 10.28
N ALA A 189 -3.61 -11.05 10.07
CA ALA A 189 -2.58 -10.21 10.70
C ALA A 189 -1.39 -10.04 9.75
N PRO A 190 -1.53 -9.28 8.66
CA PRO A 190 -0.52 -9.27 7.61
C PRO A 190 0.81 -8.68 8.07
N LEU A 191 0.80 -7.67 8.96
CA LEU A 191 2.02 -7.10 9.51
C LEU A 191 2.87 -8.14 10.28
N ARG A 192 2.24 -9.10 10.98
CA ARG A 192 2.94 -10.24 11.62
C ARG A 192 3.78 -11.00 10.61
N LEU A 193 3.17 -11.36 9.48
CA LEU A 193 3.85 -12.11 8.42
C LEU A 193 4.96 -11.28 7.79
N LEU A 194 4.71 -10.00 7.50
CA LEU A 194 5.69 -9.10 6.91
C LEU A 194 6.92 -8.93 7.81
N LEU A 195 6.74 -8.67 9.10
CA LEU A 195 7.86 -8.52 10.04
C LEU A 195 8.63 -9.83 10.21
N ARG A 196 7.94 -10.97 10.24
CA ARG A 196 8.59 -12.29 10.35
C ARG A 196 9.40 -12.64 9.10
N LEU A 197 8.91 -12.31 7.90
CA LEU A 197 9.65 -12.44 6.65
C LEU A 197 10.85 -11.47 6.60
N GLY A 198 10.69 -10.24 7.09
CA GLY A 198 11.75 -9.25 7.20
C GLY A 198 12.89 -9.74 8.09
N GLN A 199 12.55 -10.24 9.28
CA GLN A 199 13.51 -10.84 10.20
C GLN A 199 14.23 -12.05 9.58
N PHE A 200 13.49 -12.99 8.95
CA PHE A 200 14.08 -14.17 8.31
C PHE A 200 15.09 -13.78 7.22
N SER A 201 14.78 -12.75 6.45
CA SER A 201 15.60 -12.31 5.32
C SER A 201 16.64 -11.24 5.69
N PHE A 202 16.78 -10.89 6.98
CA PHE A 202 17.66 -9.84 7.47
C PHE A 202 17.40 -8.46 6.83
N GLN A 203 16.13 -8.18 6.52
CA GLN A 203 15.66 -6.93 5.92
C GLN A 203 14.71 -6.25 6.89
N TYR A 204 15.19 -5.18 7.53
CA TYR A 204 14.39 -4.42 8.48
C TYR A 204 13.60 -3.29 7.80
N PRO A 205 12.33 -3.05 8.18
CA PRO A 205 11.50 -3.89 9.06
C PRO A 205 10.78 -5.02 8.32
N THR A 206 10.60 -4.90 7.01
CA THR A 206 9.85 -5.83 6.16
C THR A 206 10.68 -6.23 4.93
N PRO A 207 10.41 -7.38 4.29
CA PRO A 207 11.29 -7.89 3.23
C PRO A 207 11.12 -7.09 1.94
N ILE A 208 12.23 -6.74 1.28
CA ILE A 208 12.19 -6.16 -0.07
C ILE A 208 12.38 -7.24 -1.11
N VAL A 209 13.41 -8.05 -0.91
CA VAL A 209 13.72 -9.20 -1.73
C VAL A 209 13.07 -10.43 -1.12
N ASN A 210 12.32 -11.17 -1.94
CA ASN A 210 11.81 -12.49 -1.61
C ASN A 210 12.96 -13.50 -1.70
N ILE A 211 13.52 -13.86 -0.55
CA ILE A 211 14.59 -14.86 -0.40
C ILE A 211 13.99 -16.27 -0.42
N ILE A 212 14.67 -17.19 -1.09
CA ILE A 212 14.29 -18.59 -1.17
C ILE A 212 14.32 -19.19 0.23
N ARG A 213 13.24 -19.88 0.60
CA ARG A 213 13.09 -20.53 1.90
C ARG A 213 13.04 -22.03 1.72
N ASP A 214 13.65 -22.78 2.64
CA ASP A 214 13.50 -24.23 2.62
C ASP A 214 12.16 -24.65 3.25
N GLN A 215 11.69 -23.91 4.26
CA GLN A 215 10.47 -24.21 5.02
C GLN A 215 9.59 -22.95 5.21
N PRO A 216 8.26 -23.12 5.38
CA PRO A 216 7.40 -22.00 5.77
C PRO A 216 7.75 -21.50 7.18
N LEU A 217 7.47 -20.23 7.48
CA LEU A 217 7.73 -19.60 8.78
C LEU A 217 6.65 -19.90 9.80
N PHE A 218 5.50 -20.35 9.32
CA PHE A 218 4.34 -20.77 10.10
C PHE A 218 3.80 -22.09 9.55
N THR A 219 3.13 -22.88 10.39
CA THR A 219 2.48 -24.14 9.99
C THR A 219 0.99 -24.09 10.28
N LYS A 220 0.19 -24.81 9.50
CA LYS A 220 -1.29 -24.80 9.64
C LYS A 220 -1.80 -25.40 10.94
N ASP A 221 -1.10 -26.40 11.49
CA ASP A 221 -1.63 -27.26 12.56
C ASP A 221 -1.75 -26.56 13.91
N VAL A 222 -0.98 -25.50 14.13
CA VAL A 222 -0.91 -24.79 15.42
C VAL A 222 -1.53 -23.41 15.39
N VAL A 223 -2.16 -22.99 14.29
CA VAL A 223 -2.82 -21.67 14.20
C VAL A 223 -3.89 -21.49 15.30
N GLN A 224 -4.49 -22.59 15.76
CA GLN A 224 -5.49 -22.60 16.84
C GLN A 224 -4.93 -22.25 18.23
N SER A 225 -3.62 -22.37 18.45
CA SER A 225 -3.01 -22.05 19.75
C SER A 225 -2.59 -20.58 19.88
N SER A 226 -2.78 -19.77 18.84
CA SER A 226 -2.52 -18.33 18.92
C SER A 226 -3.65 -17.61 19.66
N VAL A 227 -3.31 -16.55 20.39
CA VAL A 227 -4.28 -15.65 21.01
C VAL A 227 -5.28 -15.07 20.01
N LEU A 228 -4.84 -14.87 18.75
CA LEU A 228 -5.68 -14.34 17.68
C LEU A 228 -6.80 -15.30 17.25
N LYS A 229 -6.80 -16.55 17.73
CA LYS A 229 -7.88 -17.50 17.49
C LYS A 229 -9.21 -17.04 18.09
N VAL A 230 -9.19 -16.31 19.21
CA VAL A 230 -10.40 -15.77 19.83
C VAL A 230 -11.08 -14.74 18.90
N LEU A 231 -10.28 -14.06 18.07
CA LEU A 231 -10.72 -12.95 17.22
C LEU A 231 -10.87 -13.35 15.74
N ASN A 232 -10.52 -14.60 15.38
CA ASN A 232 -10.58 -15.08 14.00
C ASN A 232 -11.10 -16.52 13.88
N ASP A 233 -11.93 -16.76 12.87
CA ASP A 233 -12.28 -18.09 12.41
C ASP A 233 -11.31 -18.59 11.34
N PHE A 234 -10.22 -19.23 11.76
CA PHE A 234 -9.25 -19.84 10.83
C PHE A 234 -9.75 -21.04 10.02
N ARG A 235 -10.96 -21.57 10.28
CA ARG A 235 -11.50 -22.71 9.53
C ARG A 235 -12.44 -22.24 8.42
N GLY A 236 -13.50 -21.52 8.80
CA GLY A 236 -14.55 -21.08 7.89
C GLY A 236 -14.45 -19.61 7.48
N TRP A 237 -13.57 -18.83 8.10
CA TRP A 237 -13.47 -17.38 7.92
C TRP A 237 -14.79 -16.64 8.16
N THR A 238 -15.66 -17.20 9.00
CA THR A 238 -16.98 -16.65 9.33
C THR A 238 -16.92 -15.31 10.04
N TYR A 239 -15.86 -15.07 10.82
CA TYR A 239 -15.52 -13.79 11.40
C TYR A 239 -14.01 -13.58 11.36
N GLN A 240 -13.60 -12.32 11.25
CA GLN A 240 -12.21 -11.90 11.17
C GLN A 240 -12.03 -10.61 11.97
N MET A 241 -10.87 -10.49 12.61
CA MET A 241 -10.46 -9.28 13.28
C MET A 241 -10.31 -8.13 12.26
N THR A 242 -10.77 -6.94 12.62
CA THR A 242 -10.61 -5.75 11.79
C THR A 242 -9.13 -5.42 11.62
N LYS A 243 -8.73 -5.09 10.39
CA LYS A 243 -7.40 -4.59 10.04
C LYS A 243 -7.50 -3.09 9.80
N LEU A 244 -6.69 -2.31 10.49
CA LEU A 244 -6.61 -0.87 10.29
C LEU A 244 -5.36 -0.50 9.48
N PHE A 245 -5.53 0.49 8.61
CA PHE A 245 -4.43 1.14 7.89
C PHE A 245 -3.98 2.39 8.65
N ASP A 246 -2.74 2.82 8.39
CA ASP A 246 -2.14 4.07 8.90
C ASP A 246 -2.20 4.24 10.43
N THR A 247 -2.41 3.14 11.16
CA THR A 247 -2.49 3.10 12.63
C THR A 247 -1.16 2.67 13.21
N SER A 248 -0.76 3.24 14.34
CA SER A 248 0.52 2.94 14.99
C SER A 248 0.30 2.52 16.44
N ILE A 249 0.99 1.47 16.88
CA ILE A 249 1.01 1.02 18.28
C ILE A 249 2.47 1.03 18.71
N ILE A 250 2.79 1.81 19.75
CA ILE A 250 4.16 2.06 20.20
C ILE A 250 4.26 1.82 21.70
N VAL A 251 5.27 1.06 22.09
CA VAL A 251 5.62 0.78 23.48
C VAL A 251 7.00 1.33 23.76
N LYS A 252 7.07 2.18 24.79
CA LYS A 252 8.29 2.69 25.42
C LYS A 252 8.26 2.25 26.89
N ASN A 253 9.38 2.37 27.60
CA ASN A 253 9.54 1.85 28.98
C ASN A 253 8.30 2.01 29.88
N ASN A 254 7.75 3.22 29.97
CA ASN A 254 6.61 3.55 30.84
C ASN A 254 5.43 4.17 30.08
N LEU A 255 5.42 4.07 28.76
CA LEU A 255 4.45 4.76 27.90
C LEU A 255 4.00 3.86 26.76
N THR A 256 2.69 3.66 26.63
CA THR A 256 2.07 3.02 25.47
C THR A 256 1.25 4.05 24.72
N GLU A 257 1.55 4.23 23.43
CA GLU A 257 0.90 5.21 22.56
C GLU A 257 0.25 4.49 21.38
N ILE A 258 -1.01 4.83 21.12
CA ILE A 258 -1.78 4.30 19.99
C ILE A 258 -2.33 5.48 19.20
N PHE A 259 -1.94 5.55 17.93
CA PHE A 259 -2.30 6.63 17.03
C PHE A 259 -3.27 6.10 15.97
N LEU A 260 -4.49 6.63 15.96
CA LEU A 260 -5.54 6.28 15.00
C LEU A 260 -5.72 7.44 14.01
N PRO A 261 -5.68 7.22 12.69
CA PRO A 261 -6.00 8.27 11.75
C PRO A 261 -7.50 8.59 11.81
N LYS A 262 -7.89 9.88 11.66
CA LYS A 262 -9.31 10.27 11.55
C LYS A 262 -10.07 9.46 10.48
N SER A 263 -9.38 9.03 9.42
CA SER A 263 -9.96 8.19 8.37
C SER A 263 -10.40 6.80 8.84
N ALA A 264 -9.90 6.26 9.96
CA ALA A 264 -10.28 4.95 10.49
C ALA A 264 -11.53 4.98 11.40
N ARG A 265 -12.12 6.16 11.63
CA ARG A 265 -13.22 6.36 12.59
C ARG A 265 -14.44 5.47 12.33
N ASP A 266 -14.84 5.33 11.08
CA ASP A 266 -16.02 4.52 10.74
C ASP A 266 -15.79 3.03 11.05
N GLU A 267 -14.60 2.51 10.74
CA GLU A 267 -14.21 1.14 11.10
C GLU A 267 -14.12 0.95 12.61
N VAL A 268 -13.50 1.90 13.32
CA VAL A 268 -13.36 1.86 14.78
C VAL A 268 -14.73 1.94 15.46
N ARG A 269 -15.63 2.81 14.98
CA ARG A 269 -17.01 2.92 15.48
C ARG A 269 -17.73 1.58 15.34
N THR A 270 -17.67 0.98 14.16
CA THR A 270 -18.30 -0.34 13.87
C THR A 270 -17.73 -1.42 14.81
N LEU A 271 -16.42 -1.41 15.05
CA LEU A 271 -15.76 -2.35 15.96
C LEU A 271 -16.25 -2.20 17.40
N VAL A 272 -16.30 -0.96 17.91
CA VAL A 272 -16.73 -0.66 19.28
C VAL A 272 -18.21 -0.96 19.49
N GLU A 273 -19.06 -0.68 18.50
CA GLU A 273 -20.48 -1.02 18.53
C GLU A 273 -20.74 -2.53 18.55
N SER A 274 -19.85 -3.32 17.93
CA SER A 274 -19.95 -4.77 17.90
C SER A 274 -19.68 -5.40 19.28
N ASN A 275 -18.71 -4.89 20.03
CA ASN A 275 -18.43 -5.33 21.40
C ASN A 275 -17.73 -4.23 22.21
N ARG A 276 -18.48 -3.60 23.13
CA ARG A 276 -17.97 -2.52 23.98
C ARG A 276 -17.05 -2.99 25.11
N ASN A 277 -17.05 -4.27 25.44
CA ASN A 277 -16.23 -4.81 26.55
C ASN A 277 -14.92 -5.44 26.05
N MET A 278 -14.82 -5.72 24.74
CA MET A 278 -13.61 -6.24 24.12
C MET A 278 -13.46 -5.64 22.71
N VAL A 279 -12.51 -4.73 22.55
CA VAL A 279 -12.25 -4.01 21.29
C VAL A 279 -10.87 -4.41 20.80
N ALA A 280 -10.76 -4.92 19.57
CA ALA A 280 -9.49 -5.43 19.06
C ALA A 280 -9.31 -5.20 17.56
N TRP A 281 -8.08 -4.91 17.15
CA TRP A 281 -7.71 -4.77 15.76
C TRP A 281 -6.25 -5.15 15.51
N SER A 282 -5.94 -5.49 14.26
CA SER A 282 -4.56 -5.64 13.76
C SER A 282 -4.17 -4.46 12.90
N LEU A 283 -2.87 -4.27 12.75
CA LEU A 283 -2.30 -3.41 11.73
C LEU A 283 -2.17 -4.18 10.42
N ASN A 284 -2.62 -3.58 9.32
CA ASN A 284 -2.47 -4.19 8.01
C ASN A 284 -1.01 -4.14 7.53
N GLU A 285 -0.38 -2.99 7.71
CA GLU A 285 1.00 -2.68 7.32
C GLU A 285 1.56 -1.60 8.25
N LEU A 286 2.84 -1.28 8.11
CA LEU A 286 3.45 -0.18 8.88
C LEU A 286 2.82 1.15 8.49
N SER A 287 2.59 2.03 9.46
CA SER A 287 2.13 3.40 9.20
C SER A 287 3.29 4.28 8.75
N PHE A 288 3.01 5.28 7.92
CA PHE A 288 3.97 6.34 7.59
C PHE A 288 4.51 7.04 8.84
N LEU A 289 3.67 7.20 9.87
CA LEU A 289 4.04 7.85 11.13
C LEU A 289 5.18 7.11 11.86
N ASN A 290 5.32 5.80 11.66
CA ASN A 290 6.40 5.01 12.29
C ASN A 290 7.79 5.50 11.86
N GLN A 291 7.92 6.07 10.66
CA GLN A 291 9.18 6.66 10.20
C GLN A 291 9.52 7.95 10.97
N GLN A 292 8.50 8.75 11.29
CA GLN A 292 8.65 10.03 12.00
C GLN A 292 8.88 9.86 13.50
N LEU A 293 8.38 8.76 14.09
CA LEU A 293 8.44 8.52 15.54
C LEU A 293 9.69 7.77 16.01
N GLU A 294 10.73 7.70 15.16
CA GLU A 294 12.03 7.08 15.47
C GLU A 294 11.92 5.65 16.06
N ILE A 295 10.99 4.84 15.54
CA ILE A 295 10.81 3.46 15.99
C ILE A 295 12.05 2.63 15.63
N ASP A 296 12.71 2.08 16.65
CA ASP A 296 13.97 1.35 16.50
C ASP A 296 13.80 -0.17 16.52
N SER A 297 12.60 -0.65 16.87
CA SER A 297 12.33 -2.08 16.99
C SER A 297 10.85 -2.44 16.77
N HIS A 298 10.59 -3.70 16.44
CA HIS A 298 9.24 -4.26 16.29
C HIS A 298 9.11 -5.57 17.06
N LEU A 299 7.96 -5.77 17.71
CA LEU A 299 7.59 -7.07 18.26
C LEU A 299 7.27 -8.03 17.11
N ILE A 300 7.77 -9.26 17.23
CA ILE A 300 7.57 -10.30 16.24
C ILE A 300 7.13 -11.60 16.90
N CYS A 301 6.29 -12.34 16.18
CA CYS A 301 5.75 -13.62 16.62
C CYS A 301 6.50 -14.74 15.91
N GLU A 302 7.26 -15.51 16.67
CA GLU A 302 7.94 -16.70 16.19
C GLU A 302 7.16 -17.95 16.57
N GLN A 303 6.93 -18.83 15.59
CA GLN A 303 6.40 -20.16 15.85
C GLN A 303 7.54 -21.11 16.20
N LYS A 304 7.46 -21.78 17.36
CA LYS A 304 8.41 -22.81 17.75
C LYS A 304 7.98 -24.18 17.22
N ASN A 305 8.94 -24.92 16.69
CA ASN A 305 8.77 -26.34 16.39
C ASN A 305 8.99 -27.11 17.70
N CYS A 306 7.90 -27.47 18.37
CA CYS A 306 7.98 -28.36 19.53
C CYS A 306 8.17 -29.80 19.04
N GLU A 307 9.42 -30.22 18.88
CA GLU A 307 9.74 -31.65 18.92
C GLU A 307 9.58 -32.11 20.37
N ASP A 308 8.79 -33.16 20.59
CA ASP A 308 8.54 -33.81 21.87
C ASP A 308 7.83 -32.99 22.97
N GLY A 309 6.49 -32.90 22.88
CA GLY A 309 5.55 -33.04 24.01
C GLY A 309 5.70 -32.18 25.28
N GLN A 310 6.62 -31.22 25.37
CA GLN A 310 6.99 -30.55 26.63
C GLN A 310 6.79 -29.04 26.68
N GLN A 311 6.19 -28.37 25.69
CA GLN A 311 5.72 -26.99 25.87
C GLN A 311 4.37 -26.73 25.19
N GLN A 312 3.41 -26.21 25.97
CA GLN A 312 2.05 -25.85 25.52
C GLN A 312 1.99 -24.54 24.69
N GLN A 313 3.11 -23.81 24.56
CA GLN A 313 3.16 -22.52 23.87
C GLN A 313 3.88 -22.64 22.52
N HIS A 314 3.11 -22.64 21.43
CA HIS A 314 3.64 -22.73 20.06
C HIS A 314 4.14 -21.39 19.50
N PHE A 315 3.76 -20.26 20.11
CA PHE A 315 4.14 -18.92 19.67
C PHE A 315 4.89 -18.19 20.77
N CYS A 316 5.98 -17.52 20.43
CA CYS A 316 6.73 -16.69 21.35
C CYS A 316 7.01 -15.30 20.78
N THR A 317 7.12 -14.33 21.68
CA THR A 317 7.54 -12.97 21.35
C THR A 317 9.06 -12.89 21.21
N THR A 318 9.53 -12.28 20.14
CA THR A 318 10.91 -11.79 20.01
C THR A 318 10.89 -10.33 19.54
N ILE A 319 12.05 -9.67 19.54
CA ILE A 319 12.18 -8.26 19.13
C ILE A 319 13.09 -8.20 17.91
N PHE A 320 12.59 -7.62 16.82
CA PHE A 320 13.38 -7.32 15.63
C PHE A 320 13.84 -5.88 15.70
N MET A 321 15.16 -5.65 15.72
CA MET A 321 15.77 -4.33 15.87
C MET A 321 16.30 -3.81 14.54
N LYS A 322 16.19 -2.50 14.31
CA LYS A 322 16.79 -1.80 13.17
C LYS A 322 18.31 -1.91 13.18
N GLU A 323 18.90 -1.65 14.33
CA GLU A 323 20.35 -1.71 14.57
C GLU A 323 20.63 -2.70 15.70
N PRO A 324 21.31 -3.83 15.42
CA PRO A 324 21.70 -4.76 16.46
C PRO A 324 22.61 -4.10 17.50
N ASN A 325 22.40 -4.43 18.78
CA ASN A 325 23.19 -3.96 19.94
C ASN A 325 22.96 -2.51 20.39
N MET A 326 22.00 -1.79 19.80
CA MET A 326 21.53 -0.52 20.34
C MET A 326 20.52 -0.74 21.47
N ALA A 327 20.47 0.20 22.43
CA ALA A 327 19.44 0.18 23.46
C ALA A 327 18.07 0.49 22.85
N ILE A 328 17.09 -0.37 23.11
CA ILE A 328 15.71 -0.20 22.64
C ILE A 328 15.07 1.01 23.32
N LYS A 329 14.55 1.95 22.53
CA LYS A 329 13.83 3.13 23.02
C LYS A 329 12.33 3.01 22.74
N ALA A 330 11.95 2.53 21.56
CA ALA A 330 10.57 2.49 21.12
C ALA A 330 10.30 1.28 20.21
N THR A 331 9.41 0.39 20.68
CA THR A 331 9.05 -0.84 19.97
C THR A 331 7.62 -0.76 19.45
N SER A 332 7.41 -1.09 18.17
CA SER A 332 6.05 -1.18 17.61
C SER A 332 5.43 -2.58 17.74
N ALA A 333 4.11 -2.64 17.86
CA ALA A 333 3.33 -3.87 17.96
C ALA A 333 2.36 -4.04 16.78
N SER A 334 2.00 -5.29 16.47
CA SER A 334 1.19 -5.66 15.28
C SER A 334 -0.32 -5.67 15.51
N PHE A 335 -0.78 -5.77 16.76
CA PHE A 335 -2.20 -5.75 17.10
C PHE A 335 -2.41 -5.25 18.54
N VAL A 336 -3.63 -4.84 18.86
CA VAL A 336 -4.04 -4.49 20.23
C VAL A 336 -5.40 -5.09 20.55
N ILE A 337 -5.56 -5.53 21.80
CA ILE A 337 -6.81 -6.02 22.39
C ILE A 337 -7.06 -5.22 23.67
N PHE A 338 -8.16 -4.47 23.71
CA PHE A 338 -8.69 -3.87 24.93
C PHE A 338 -9.70 -4.82 25.56
N ASP A 339 -9.53 -5.11 26.84
CA ASP A 339 -10.36 -6.03 27.61
C ASP A 339 -10.81 -5.36 28.92
N GLY A 340 -12.11 -5.10 29.05
CA GLY A 340 -12.73 -4.43 30.21
C GLY A 340 -12.87 -5.30 31.46
N ALA A 341 -12.15 -6.42 31.57
CA ALA A 341 -12.29 -7.41 32.64
C ALA A 341 -11.26 -7.29 33.78
N LEU A 342 -10.54 -6.16 33.92
CA LEU A 342 -9.57 -6.01 35.01
C LEU A 342 -10.28 -5.91 36.37
N LYS A 343 -9.89 -6.78 37.31
CA LYS A 343 -10.42 -6.77 38.69
C LYS A 343 -9.62 -5.82 39.57
N CYS A 344 -10.30 -5.04 40.42
CA CYS A 344 -9.71 -4.03 41.32
C CYS A 344 -8.97 -4.63 42.55
N VAL A 345 -8.12 -5.64 42.34
CA VAL A 345 -7.42 -6.34 43.44
C VAL A 345 -6.09 -5.68 43.81
N GLY A 346 -5.46 -4.92 42.90
CA GLY A 346 -4.12 -4.35 43.07
C GLY A 346 -4.01 -2.82 42.98
N GLY A 347 -5.11 -2.07 42.95
CA GLY A 347 -5.10 -0.61 42.80
C GLY A 347 -4.73 -0.10 41.39
N GLU A 348 -4.19 -0.95 40.53
CA GLU A 348 -3.92 -0.70 39.11
C GLU A 348 -5.22 -0.43 38.35
N LYS A 349 -5.23 0.65 37.55
CA LYS A 349 -6.37 1.01 36.70
C LYS A 349 -6.36 0.26 35.37
N PHE A 350 -5.17 -0.08 34.89
CA PHE A 350 -4.98 -0.88 33.67
C PHE A 350 -3.75 -1.78 33.77
N VAL A 351 -3.64 -2.79 32.90
CA VAL A 351 -2.44 -3.63 32.76
C VAL A 351 -2.15 -3.85 31.28
N VAL A 352 -0.94 -3.53 30.84
CA VAL A 352 -0.46 -3.79 29.47
C VAL A 352 0.39 -5.05 29.45
N ASN A 353 0.00 -6.04 28.65
CA ASN A 353 0.79 -7.26 28.45
C ASN A 353 1.19 -7.41 26.99
N VAL A 354 2.47 -7.69 26.76
CA VAL A 354 2.94 -8.14 25.44
C VAL A 354 2.59 -9.62 25.28
N VAL A 355 1.88 -9.96 24.21
CA VAL A 355 1.49 -11.33 23.89
C VAL A 355 1.71 -11.56 22.40
N GLU A 356 2.56 -12.53 22.06
CA GLU A 356 3.00 -12.78 20.69
C GLU A 356 3.66 -11.51 20.11
N ASP A 357 3.09 -10.85 19.11
CA ASP A 357 3.58 -9.59 18.55
C ASP A 357 2.65 -8.40 18.80
N GLY A 358 1.70 -8.53 19.73
CA GLY A 358 0.72 -7.50 20.04
C GLY A 358 0.58 -7.21 21.53
N LEU A 359 -0.39 -6.34 21.84
CA LEU A 359 -0.67 -5.90 23.20
C LEU A 359 -2.07 -6.35 23.64
N ILE A 360 -2.16 -6.84 24.87
CA ILE A 360 -3.42 -7.00 25.58
C ILE A 360 -3.45 -5.96 26.71
N ILE A 361 -4.34 -5.00 26.58
CA ILE A 361 -4.55 -3.90 27.51
C ILE A 361 -5.83 -4.19 28.28
N ARG A 362 -5.67 -4.64 29.53
CA ARG A 362 -6.81 -4.87 30.43
C ARG A 362 -7.13 -3.59 31.16
N LEU A 363 -8.39 -3.16 31.11
CA LEU A 363 -8.89 -1.93 31.69
C LEU A 363 -9.91 -2.25 32.79
N GLN A 364 -9.96 -1.42 33.82
CA GLN A 364 -11.12 -1.37 34.71
C GLN A 364 -12.37 -0.95 33.92
N SER A 365 -13.54 -1.34 34.41
CA SER A 365 -14.82 -1.08 33.72
C SER A 365 -15.02 0.41 33.44
N GLU A 366 -14.67 1.29 34.38
CA GLU A 366 -14.80 2.74 34.25
C GLU A 366 -13.91 3.31 33.14
N LEU A 367 -12.65 2.84 33.04
CA LEU A 367 -11.73 3.25 31.97
C LEU A 367 -12.14 2.68 30.61
N MET A 368 -12.67 1.46 30.58
CA MET A 368 -13.20 0.86 29.35
C MET A 368 -14.38 1.69 28.82
N GLU A 369 -15.29 2.13 29.70
CA GLU A 369 -16.39 3.01 29.32
C GLU A 369 -15.92 4.37 28.79
N GLU A 370 -14.88 4.95 29.39
CA GLU A 370 -14.27 6.20 28.92
C GLU A 370 -13.63 6.03 27.54
N LEU A 371 -12.85 4.96 27.35
CA LEU A 371 -12.27 4.62 26.07
C LEU A 371 -13.36 4.46 24.99
N VAL A 372 -14.40 3.68 25.27
CA VAL A 372 -15.53 3.48 24.36
C VAL A 372 -16.20 4.81 24.00
N LYS A 373 -16.39 5.71 24.97
CA LYS A 373 -16.95 7.05 24.70
C LYS A 373 -16.05 7.84 23.75
N ILE A 374 -14.74 7.84 23.95
CA ILE A 374 -13.79 8.57 23.11
C ILE A 374 -13.73 7.99 21.69
N LEU A 375 -13.70 6.66 21.57
CA LEU A 375 -13.68 5.99 20.28
C LEU A 375 -14.98 6.20 19.47
N LEU A 376 -16.12 6.41 20.13
CA LEU A 376 -17.41 6.69 19.49
C LEU A 376 -17.67 8.19 19.21
N ASN A 377 -17.27 9.08 20.13
CA ASN A 377 -17.69 10.48 20.15
C ASN A 377 -16.69 11.46 19.51
N SER A 378 -15.57 10.99 18.95
CA SER A 378 -14.64 11.88 18.25
C SER A 378 -15.32 12.50 17.01
N THR A 379 -15.80 13.74 17.11
CA THR A 379 -16.31 14.54 15.99
C THR A 379 -15.16 14.93 15.06
N ASP A 380 -15.46 15.36 13.83
CA ASP A 380 -14.45 15.79 12.83
C ASP A 380 -13.53 16.92 13.32
N GLU A 381 -14.02 17.72 14.27
CA GLU A 381 -13.30 18.87 14.82
C GLU A 381 -12.43 18.53 16.05
N ASP A 382 -12.74 17.48 16.82
CA ASP A 382 -12.02 17.18 18.06
C ASP A 382 -10.91 16.13 17.87
N ASN A 383 -9.67 16.48 18.24
CA ASN A 383 -8.55 15.54 18.44
C ASN A 383 -8.76 14.74 19.73
N ALA A 384 -9.78 13.88 19.72
CA ALA A 384 -10.16 13.10 20.88
C ALA A 384 -8.99 12.22 21.33
N THR A 385 -8.60 12.41 22.59
CA THR A 385 -7.46 11.76 23.22
C THR A 385 -7.92 11.11 24.52
N PHE A 386 -7.72 9.80 24.62
CA PHE A 386 -7.84 9.04 25.85
C PHE A 386 -6.48 8.97 26.52
N GLU A 387 -6.43 9.28 27.81
CA GLU A 387 -5.23 9.21 28.62
C GLU A 387 -5.52 8.51 29.95
N ALA A 388 -4.75 7.48 30.27
CA ALA A 388 -4.81 6.80 31.56
C ALA A 388 -3.41 6.71 32.19
N ILE A 389 -3.33 6.92 33.51
CA ILE A 389 -2.09 6.86 34.29
C ILE A 389 -2.26 5.90 35.47
N ASN A 390 -1.33 4.96 35.59
CA ASN A 390 -1.11 4.12 36.76
C ASN A 390 0.06 4.66 37.58
N LEU A 391 -0.10 4.65 38.91
CA LEU A 391 0.99 4.86 39.86
C LEU A 391 1.43 3.49 40.40
N ILE A 392 2.67 3.11 40.14
CA ILE A 392 3.25 1.85 40.58
C ILE A 392 4.13 2.16 41.79
N GLN A 393 3.67 1.74 42.97
CA GLN A 393 4.46 1.81 44.21
C GLN A 393 5.07 0.43 44.48
N ILE A 394 6.39 0.34 44.36
CA ILE A 394 7.18 -0.84 44.76
C ILE A 394 7.90 -0.47 46.06
N GLU A 395 7.78 -1.30 47.10
CA GLU A 395 8.46 -1.06 48.39
C GLU A 395 9.97 -0.89 48.17
N GLY A 396 10.49 0.31 48.46
CA GLY A 396 11.92 0.63 48.34
C GLY A 396 12.37 1.26 47.01
N GLU A 397 11.47 1.49 46.04
CA GLU A 397 11.76 2.23 44.80
C GLU A 397 11.00 3.56 44.71
N GLU A 398 11.49 4.48 43.86
CA GLU A 398 10.75 5.70 43.51
C GLU A 398 9.44 5.34 42.77
N GLU A 399 8.38 6.11 43.02
CA GLU A 399 7.06 5.92 42.42
C GLU A 399 7.13 6.01 40.89
N LYS A 400 6.92 4.88 40.20
CA LYS A 400 6.99 4.79 38.74
C LYS A 400 5.60 5.02 38.16
N GLN A 401 5.49 5.90 37.18
CA GLN A 401 4.23 6.15 36.47
C GLN A 401 4.20 5.37 35.16
N GLN A 402 3.12 4.62 34.90
CA GLN A 402 2.86 4.03 33.59
C GLN A 402 1.71 4.79 32.92
N LYS A 403 1.91 5.20 31.66
CA LYS A 403 0.97 6.02 30.90
C LYS A 403 0.46 5.27 29.66
N LEU A 404 -0.83 5.38 29.38
CA LEU A 404 -1.49 4.88 28.18
C LEU A 404 -2.16 6.07 27.47
N ILE A 405 -1.81 6.28 26.19
CA ILE A 405 -2.39 7.32 25.34
C ILE A 405 -2.99 6.67 24.10
N ILE A 406 -4.23 7.01 23.79
CA ILE A 406 -4.89 6.63 22.54
C ILE A 406 -5.46 7.92 21.95
N GLN A 407 -5.02 8.30 20.76
CA GLN A 407 -5.45 9.55 20.16
C GLN A 407 -5.80 9.38 18.69
N TYR A 408 -6.87 10.07 18.28
CA TYR A 408 -7.09 10.34 16.87
C TYR A 408 -6.15 11.44 16.41
N ILE A 409 -5.36 11.14 15.40
CA ILE A 409 -4.51 12.10 14.72
C ILE A 409 -5.20 12.55 13.43
N GLU A 410 -5.10 13.84 13.13
CA GLU A 410 -5.29 14.30 11.76
C GLU A 410 -4.35 13.50 10.87
N GLY A 411 -4.84 13.10 9.68
CA GLY A 411 -3.96 12.50 8.69
C GLY A 411 -2.72 13.39 8.56
N ILE A 412 -1.56 12.79 8.30
CA ILE A 412 -0.23 13.45 8.22
C ILE A 412 -0.19 14.68 7.27
N GLU A 413 -1.28 14.95 6.55
CA GLU A 413 -1.65 16.10 5.75
C GLU A 413 -1.27 17.50 6.33
N GLN A 414 -1.18 17.71 7.65
CA GLN A 414 -0.79 19.02 8.20
C GLN A 414 0.61 19.12 8.80
N GLN A 415 1.26 18.01 9.19
CA GLN A 415 2.64 18.08 9.70
C GLN A 415 3.70 18.11 8.58
N GLN A 416 3.32 17.85 7.33
CA GLN A 416 4.20 18.00 6.17
C GLN A 416 4.55 19.46 5.84
N GLN A 417 3.81 20.46 6.33
CA GLN A 417 4.21 21.86 6.16
C GLN A 417 5.46 22.25 6.97
N GLN A 418 5.93 21.38 7.89
CA GLN A 418 7.20 21.58 8.62
C GLN A 418 8.35 20.69 8.14
N ILE A 419 8.11 19.77 7.19
CA ILE A 419 9.20 19.04 6.55
C ILE A 419 9.63 19.89 5.36
N ASN A 420 10.72 20.62 5.58
CA ASN A 420 11.47 21.38 4.59
C ASN A 420 11.58 20.63 3.25
N ASN A 421 11.74 21.41 2.18
CA ASN A 421 12.04 21.09 0.79
C ASN A 421 13.27 20.16 0.54
N ASN A 422 13.60 19.25 1.45
CA ASN A 422 14.48 18.14 1.16
C ASN A 422 13.65 16.99 0.61
N SER A 423 13.95 16.67 -0.64
CA SER A 423 13.53 15.53 -1.43
C SER A 423 13.93 14.19 -0.79
N ASP A 424 13.45 13.92 0.42
CA ASP A 424 13.56 12.58 0.99
C ASP A 424 12.47 11.74 0.32
N PHE A 425 12.92 10.88 -0.60
CA PHE A 425 12.07 10.03 -1.44
C PHE A 425 11.15 9.16 -0.58
N ASN A 426 9.89 9.55 -0.42
CA ASN A 426 8.86 8.70 0.17
C ASN A 426 8.43 7.63 -0.85
N PHE A 427 9.21 6.56 -0.99
CA PHE A 427 8.95 5.50 -1.95
C PHE A 427 7.56 4.90 -1.76
N GLY A 428 6.81 4.79 -2.86
CA GLY A 428 5.47 4.19 -2.86
C GLY A 428 4.42 4.97 -2.07
N ALA A 429 4.73 6.21 -1.65
CA ALA A 429 3.80 7.03 -0.90
C ALA A 429 2.58 7.42 -1.72
N LEU A 430 1.44 7.45 -1.05
CA LEU A 430 0.17 7.80 -1.64
C LEU A 430 -0.10 9.28 -1.38
N ILE A 431 0.48 10.12 -2.22
CA ILE A 431 0.45 11.59 -2.09
C ILE A 431 -0.17 12.25 -3.33
N SER A 432 -0.73 13.44 -3.14
CA SER A 432 -1.22 14.28 -4.22
C SER A 432 -0.04 14.74 -5.08
N PRO A 433 -0.13 14.62 -6.41
CA PRO A 433 0.90 15.11 -7.30
C PRO A 433 0.83 16.64 -7.47
N ILE A 434 -0.15 17.33 -6.87
CA ILE A 434 -0.30 18.79 -6.93
C ILE A 434 0.57 19.46 -5.85
N ASP A 435 0.48 18.98 -4.61
CA ASP A 435 1.09 19.63 -3.44
C ASP A 435 1.68 18.64 -2.41
N GLY A 436 1.70 17.34 -2.71
CA GLY A 436 2.27 16.33 -1.83
C GLY A 436 1.37 15.87 -0.68
N LEU A 437 0.12 16.35 -0.57
CA LEU A 437 -0.79 15.95 0.50
C LEU A 437 -1.03 14.44 0.52
N HIS A 438 -0.99 13.83 1.71
CA HIS A 438 -1.27 12.40 1.85
C HIS A 438 -2.72 12.07 1.50
N LEU A 439 -2.95 11.08 0.64
CA LEU A 439 -4.28 10.70 0.15
C LEU A 439 -4.82 9.41 0.80
N GLY A 440 -4.03 8.70 1.61
CA GLY A 440 -4.36 7.36 2.12
C GLY A 440 -5.75 7.23 2.75
N GLY A 441 -6.14 8.19 3.59
CA GLY A 441 -7.42 8.21 4.29
C GLY A 441 -8.61 8.64 3.46
N GLN A 442 -8.38 9.15 2.25
CA GLN A 442 -9.42 9.74 1.40
C GLN A 442 -10.17 8.68 0.60
N PHE A 443 -11.41 8.97 0.22
CA PHE A 443 -12.22 8.09 -0.60
C PHE A 443 -12.08 8.39 -2.09
N GLN A 444 -11.80 7.35 -2.86
CA GLN A 444 -11.71 7.35 -4.30
C GLN A 444 -12.98 6.76 -4.93
N TYR A 445 -13.42 7.36 -6.03
CA TYR A 445 -14.58 7.01 -6.83
C TYR A 445 -14.16 6.66 -8.27
N GLY A 446 -14.97 5.85 -8.94
CA GLY A 446 -14.79 5.52 -10.37
C GLY A 446 -13.97 4.26 -10.65
N LEU A 447 -13.61 3.47 -9.64
CA LEU A 447 -12.86 2.22 -9.77
C LEU A 447 -13.75 1.06 -10.22
N GLN A 448 -14.37 1.20 -11.40
CA GLN A 448 -15.19 0.18 -12.01
C GLN A 448 -14.95 0.20 -13.53
N LEU A 449 -14.85 -0.98 -14.14
CA LEU A 449 -14.55 -1.11 -15.56
C LEU A 449 -15.49 -0.28 -16.46
N GLN A 450 -16.80 -0.31 -16.19
CA GLN A 450 -17.78 0.47 -16.94
C GLN A 450 -17.50 1.99 -16.88
N ARG A 451 -17.11 2.50 -15.71
CA ARG A 451 -16.77 3.92 -15.51
C ARG A 451 -15.46 4.27 -16.21
N GLN A 452 -14.46 3.40 -16.17
CA GLN A 452 -13.19 3.61 -16.88
C GLN A 452 -13.38 3.74 -18.40
N PHE A 453 -14.36 3.04 -18.98
CA PHE A 453 -14.74 3.21 -20.39
C PHE A 453 -15.53 4.50 -20.64
N ASN A 454 -16.54 4.80 -19.82
CA ASN A 454 -17.39 5.99 -19.98
C ASN A 454 -16.61 7.31 -19.79
N SER A 455 -15.60 7.28 -18.92
CA SER A 455 -14.73 8.40 -18.60
C SER A 455 -13.58 8.61 -19.59
N MET A 456 -13.58 7.92 -20.73
CA MET A 456 -12.61 8.08 -21.81
C MET A 456 -13.02 9.25 -22.74
N ASN A 457 -12.19 10.30 -22.79
CA ASN A 457 -12.43 11.49 -23.60
C ASN A 457 -11.44 11.53 -24.77
N PHE A 458 -11.99 11.42 -25.98
CA PHE A 458 -11.21 11.48 -27.22
C PHE A 458 -10.95 12.94 -27.62
N PHE A 459 -9.75 13.18 -28.13
CA PHE A 459 -9.39 14.46 -28.73
C PHE A 459 -9.99 14.55 -30.15
N GLN A 460 -10.30 15.76 -30.61
CA GLN A 460 -10.99 15.99 -31.88
C GLN A 460 -10.11 15.68 -33.11
N TYR A 461 -8.82 16.00 -33.03
CA TYR A 461 -7.84 15.94 -34.10
C TYR A 461 -6.77 14.86 -33.89
N SER A 462 -6.65 14.29 -32.69
CA SER A 462 -5.78 13.14 -32.41
C SER A 462 -6.55 11.82 -32.46
N THR A 463 -6.15 10.93 -33.37
CA THR A 463 -6.74 9.59 -33.54
C THR A 463 -6.04 8.51 -32.72
N GLU A 464 -5.00 8.89 -31.98
CA GLU A 464 -4.02 7.96 -31.41
C GLU A 464 -3.89 8.07 -29.90
N TRP A 465 -4.47 9.14 -29.35
CA TRP A 465 -4.43 9.47 -27.94
C TRP A 465 -5.80 9.89 -27.45
N ALA A 466 -6.04 9.71 -26.16
CA ALA A 466 -7.24 10.19 -25.49
C ALA A 466 -6.92 10.38 -24.00
N ILE A 467 -7.68 11.20 -23.30
CA ILE A 467 -7.52 11.45 -21.87
C ILE A 467 -8.64 10.76 -21.09
N ARG A 468 -8.33 10.07 -20.01
CA ARG A 468 -9.32 9.38 -19.18
C ARG A 468 -9.46 10.05 -17.83
N LEU A 469 -10.68 10.21 -17.31
CA LEU A 469 -10.85 10.43 -15.87
C LEU A 469 -10.70 9.09 -15.14
N ALA A 470 -9.49 8.81 -14.64
CA ALA A 470 -9.18 7.53 -14.02
C ALA A 470 -9.58 7.49 -12.54
N THR A 471 -9.54 8.63 -11.85
CA THR A 471 -9.78 8.72 -10.41
C THR A 471 -10.42 10.05 -10.04
N VAL A 472 -11.37 9.98 -9.13
CA VAL A 472 -11.92 11.14 -8.41
C VAL A 472 -11.75 10.88 -6.92
N ILE A 473 -11.01 11.75 -6.24
CA ILE A 473 -10.73 11.64 -4.80
C ILE A 473 -11.54 12.71 -4.07
N ASN A 474 -12.35 12.31 -3.11
CA ASN A 474 -12.95 13.25 -2.16
C ASN A 474 -11.87 13.74 -1.21
N MET A 475 -11.60 15.03 -1.18
CA MET A 475 -10.62 15.64 -0.28
C MET A 475 -11.21 16.01 1.08
N LEU A 476 -12.53 15.86 1.24
CA LEU A 476 -13.21 16.03 2.52
C LEU A 476 -13.25 14.69 3.28
N PRO A 477 -13.23 14.71 4.63
CA PRO A 477 -13.34 13.50 5.42
C PRO A 477 -14.58 12.66 5.07
N GLY A 478 -14.39 11.34 5.04
CA GLY A 478 -15.48 10.39 4.82
C GLY A 478 -15.96 10.29 3.38
N LYS A 479 -17.08 9.59 3.20
CA LYS A 479 -17.72 9.40 1.89
C LYS A 479 -18.69 10.54 1.61
N TRP A 480 -18.87 10.89 0.34
CA TRP A 480 -20.02 11.68 -0.08
C TRP A 480 -21.34 11.02 0.32
N PRO A 481 -22.37 11.82 0.67
CA PRO A 481 -23.71 11.30 0.91
C PRO A 481 -24.21 10.48 -0.28
N SER A 482 -24.76 9.29 -0.04
CA SER A 482 -25.14 8.34 -1.09
C SER A 482 -26.09 8.94 -2.14
N ALA A 483 -26.95 9.88 -1.75
CA ALA A 483 -27.86 10.59 -2.67
C ALA A 483 -27.15 11.54 -3.65
N LEU A 484 -25.94 12.02 -3.31
CA LEU A 484 -25.18 12.98 -4.11
C LEU A 484 -24.07 12.31 -4.94
N GLN A 485 -23.63 11.10 -4.56
CA GLN A 485 -22.53 10.39 -5.21
C GLN A 485 -22.61 10.35 -6.75
N PRO A 486 -23.75 9.98 -7.39
CA PRO A 486 -23.83 9.96 -8.85
C PRO A 486 -23.67 11.35 -9.46
N ARG A 487 -24.32 12.37 -8.88
CA ARG A 487 -24.30 13.73 -9.39
C ARG A 487 -22.91 14.36 -9.30
N PHE A 488 -22.21 14.15 -8.18
CA PHE A 488 -20.84 14.64 -8.01
C PHE A 488 -19.89 13.97 -9.00
N PHE A 489 -20.02 12.66 -9.20
CA PHE A 489 -19.20 11.96 -10.18
C PHE A 489 -19.49 12.42 -11.62
N ASP A 490 -20.75 12.59 -11.99
CA ASP A 490 -21.13 13.06 -13.33
C ASP A 490 -20.64 14.50 -13.59
N ALA A 491 -20.58 15.36 -12.56
CA ALA A 491 -19.96 16.69 -12.65
C ALA A 491 -18.45 16.59 -12.92
N CYS A 492 -17.76 15.64 -12.29
CA CYS A 492 -16.35 15.38 -12.53
C CYS A 492 -16.10 14.85 -13.96
N GLU A 493 -16.97 13.99 -14.49
CA GLU A 493 -16.90 13.53 -15.88
C GLU A 493 -17.09 14.70 -16.88
N GLN A 494 -17.95 15.66 -16.56
CA GLN A 494 -18.12 16.88 -17.38
C GLN A 494 -16.89 17.78 -17.34
N LEU A 495 -16.28 17.96 -16.17
CA LEU A 495 -15.00 18.69 -16.04
C LEU A 495 -13.89 18.04 -16.86
N ALA A 496 -13.77 16.72 -16.82
CA ALA A 496 -12.76 16.00 -17.61
C ALA A 496 -12.95 16.21 -19.12
N LYS A 497 -14.18 16.37 -19.62
CA LYS A 497 -14.46 16.73 -21.02
C LYS A 497 -13.98 18.14 -21.36
N LEU A 498 -14.21 19.11 -20.49
CA LEU A 498 -13.73 20.49 -20.67
C LEU A 498 -12.20 20.55 -20.67
N VAL A 499 -11.57 19.80 -19.77
CA VAL A 499 -10.11 19.62 -19.75
C VAL A 499 -9.61 19.03 -21.06
N ALA A 500 -10.27 17.99 -21.60
CA ALA A 500 -9.84 17.36 -22.85
C ALA A 500 -9.81 18.36 -24.02
N ILE A 501 -10.84 19.21 -24.15
CA ILE A 501 -10.94 20.23 -25.20
C ILE A 501 -9.80 21.26 -25.10
N THR A 502 -9.53 21.75 -23.88
CA THR A 502 -8.53 22.81 -23.65
C THR A 502 -7.09 22.28 -23.73
N LEU A 503 -6.87 21.01 -23.45
CA LEU A 503 -5.55 20.37 -23.46
C LEU A 503 -5.06 20.03 -24.86
N GLU A 504 -5.97 19.82 -25.81
CA GLU A 504 -5.68 19.32 -27.15
C GLU A 504 -4.57 20.10 -27.90
N PRO A 505 -4.51 21.45 -27.88
CA PRO A 505 -3.44 22.20 -28.55
C PRO A 505 -2.03 21.90 -28.01
N PHE A 506 -1.92 21.43 -26.76
CA PHE A 506 -0.65 21.16 -26.08
C PHE A 506 -0.24 19.69 -26.16
N LEU A 507 -1.13 18.82 -26.65
CA LEU A 507 -0.96 17.37 -26.68
C LEU A 507 0.36 16.90 -27.33
N PRO A 508 0.82 17.45 -28.47
CA PRO A 508 2.10 17.02 -29.06
C PRO A 508 3.31 17.27 -28.14
N GLY A 509 3.33 18.40 -27.42
CA GLY A 509 4.39 18.74 -26.47
C GLY A 509 4.35 17.85 -25.23
N LEU A 510 3.15 17.58 -24.71
CA LEU A 510 2.95 16.70 -23.55
C LEU A 510 3.44 15.27 -23.85
N ILE A 511 3.13 14.75 -25.05
CA ILE A 511 3.60 13.43 -25.49
C ILE A 511 5.11 13.40 -25.68
N ALA A 512 5.68 14.41 -26.35
CA ALA A 512 7.11 14.46 -26.63
C ALA A 512 7.98 14.49 -25.36
N LEU A 513 7.43 15.03 -24.26
CA LEU A 513 8.12 15.19 -22.98
C LEU A 513 7.66 14.20 -21.90
N ASP A 514 6.87 13.18 -22.26
CA ASP A 514 6.35 12.16 -21.34
C ASP A 514 5.52 12.74 -20.16
N GLN A 515 4.92 13.92 -20.33
CA GLN A 515 3.98 14.53 -19.38
C GLN A 515 2.57 13.99 -19.66
N LEU A 516 2.37 12.70 -19.40
CA LEU A 516 1.13 11.97 -19.74
C LEU A 516 0.11 11.91 -18.60
N PHE A 517 0.20 12.80 -17.62
CA PHE A 517 -0.67 12.78 -16.45
C PHE A 517 -1.05 14.20 -16.02
N ILE A 518 -2.37 14.47 -16.05
CA ILE A 518 -2.96 15.73 -15.61
C ILE A 518 -3.66 15.49 -14.28
N ALA A 519 -3.40 16.34 -13.29
CA ALA A 519 -4.17 16.36 -12.05
C ALA A 519 -4.75 17.75 -11.82
N MET A 520 -5.98 17.77 -11.32
CA MET A 520 -6.72 18.98 -11.02
C MET A 520 -7.47 18.81 -9.71
N ARG A 521 -7.34 19.76 -8.79
CA ARG A 521 -8.15 19.84 -7.59
C ARG A 521 -9.13 20.99 -7.73
N ILE A 522 -10.39 20.73 -7.45
CA ILE A 522 -11.44 21.76 -7.46
C ILE A 522 -11.95 21.96 -6.03
N HIS A 523 -12.32 23.20 -5.74
CA HIS A 523 -13.00 23.57 -4.52
C HIS A 523 -14.19 24.47 -4.86
N VAL A 524 -15.38 23.98 -4.52
CA VAL A 524 -16.64 24.68 -4.72
C VAL A 524 -17.39 24.67 -3.39
N ASP A 525 -17.51 25.84 -2.77
CA ASP A 525 -18.38 26.07 -1.62
C ASP A 525 -19.21 27.36 -1.83
N GLU A 526 -19.94 27.84 -0.82
CA GLU A 526 -20.78 29.05 -0.93
C GLU A 526 -19.96 30.34 -1.10
N GLU A 527 -18.70 30.36 -0.67
CA GLU A 527 -17.83 31.55 -0.59
C GLU A 527 -16.67 31.51 -1.60
N ASN A 528 -16.22 30.31 -1.96
CA ASN A 528 -15.00 30.02 -2.69
C ASN A 528 -15.28 29.08 -3.87
N VAL A 529 -14.92 29.56 -5.06
CA VAL A 529 -14.87 28.76 -6.29
C VAL A 529 -13.46 28.87 -6.83
N SER A 530 -12.72 27.76 -6.80
CA SER A 530 -11.33 27.73 -7.23
C SER A 530 -10.94 26.35 -7.75
N TYR A 531 -9.84 26.32 -8.51
CA TYR A 531 -9.19 25.09 -8.89
C TYR A 531 -7.68 25.28 -8.88
N GLU A 532 -6.97 24.15 -8.74
CA GLU A 532 -5.53 24.02 -8.78
C GLU A 532 -5.18 22.90 -9.75
N THR A 533 -4.03 22.96 -10.42
CA THR A 533 -3.57 21.89 -11.29
C THR A 533 -2.13 21.54 -10.97
N LYS A 534 -1.75 20.29 -11.26
CA LYS A 534 -0.35 19.88 -11.20
C LYS A 534 0.47 20.71 -12.19
N HIS A 535 1.54 21.33 -11.70
CA HIS A 535 2.44 22.11 -12.53
C HIS A 535 3.15 21.24 -13.59
N TRP A 536 3.42 21.80 -14.77
CA TRP A 536 4.21 21.12 -15.80
C TRP A 536 5.66 21.57 -15.69
N ASP A 537 6.46 20.83 -14.92
CA ASP A 537 7.86 21.17 -14.62
C ASP A 537 8.72 21.43 -15.87
N VAL A 538 8.43 20.71 -16.96
CA VAL A 538 9.19 20.79 -18.22
C VAL A 538 8.65 21.86 -19.19
N MET A 539 7.40 22.30 -19.02
CA MET A 539 6.71 23.25 -19.92
C MET A 539 5.90 24.30 -19.16
N PRO A 540 6.55 25.15 -18.34
CA PRO A 540 5.86 26.10 -17.46
C PRO A 540 5.08 27.18 -18.24
N ASP A 541 5.62 27.66 -19.37
CA ASP A 541 4.97 28.70 -20.17
C ASP A 541 3.70 28.17 -20.86
N GLN A 542 3.78 26.97 -21.43
CA GLN A 542 2.62 26.31 -22.05
C GLN A 542 1.56 25.96 -21.00
N HIS A 543 1.99 25.56 -19.80
CA HIS A 543 1.09 25.34 -18.68
C HIS A 543 0.34 26.61 -18.31
N PHE A 544 1.04 27.76 -18.22
CA PHE A 544 0.39 29.04 -17.97
C PHE A 544 -0.66 29.38 -19.03
N VAL A 545 -0.32 29.25 -20.33
CA VAL A 545 -1.27 29.50 -21.42
C VAL A 545 -2.47 28.55 -21.36
N TRP A 546 -2.23 27.27 -21.04
CA TRP A 546 -3.29 26.30 -20.85
C TRP A 546 -4.22 26.71 -19.70
N THR A 547 -3.69 27.10 -18.54
CA THR A 547 -4.51 27.53 -17.38
C THR A 547 -5.37 28.76 -17.69
N VAL A 548 -4.87 29.72 -18.47
CA VAL A 548 -5.69 30.86 -18.92
C VAL A 548 -6.83 30.41 -19.84
N THR A 549 -6.56 29.48 -20.75
CA THR A 549 -7.59 28.90 -21.64
C THR A 549 -8.61 28.07 -20.85
N LEU A 550 -8.14 27.43 -19.79
CA LEU A 550 -8.94 26.60 -18.90
C LEU A 550 -9.90 27.44 -18.06
N ASP A 551 -9.47 28.61 -17.58
CA ASP A 551 -10.30 29.56 -16.83
C ASP A 551 -11.59 29.91 -17.58
N GLU A 552 -11.48 30.20 -18.89
CA GLU A 552 -12.61 30.57 -19.73
C GLU A 552 -13.70 29.48 -19.80
N GLN A 553 -13.32 28.21 -19.63
CA GLN A 553 -14.22 27.06 -19.73
C GLN A 553 -14.68 26.54 -18.37
N ILE A 554 -13.77 26.45 -17.40
CA ILE A 554 -14.02 25.79 -16.12
C ILE A 554 -14.71 26.73 -15.13
N ILE A 555 -14.30 27.99 -15.03
CA ILE A 555 -14.83 28.91 -14.01
C ILE A 555 -16.36 29.07 -14.14
N PRO A 556 -16.94 29.31 -15.34
CA PRO A 556 -18.40 29.39 -15.49
C PRO A 556 -19.10 28.09 -15.09
N PHE A 557 -18.50 26.94 -15.40
CA PHE A 557 -19.04 25.64 -15.02
C PHE A 557 -19.03 25.47 -13.49
N LEU A 558 -17.93 25.80 -12.82
CA LEU A 558 -17.85 25.70 -11.36
C LEU A 558 -18.86 26.61 -10.65
N TYR A 559 -19.06 27.85 -11.12
CA TYR A 559 -20.12 28.72 -10.58
C TYR A 559 -21.52 28.14 -10.79
N SER A 560 -21.75 27.42 -11.89
CA SER A 560 -23.02 26.72 -12.11
C SER A 560 -23.24 25.56 -11.13
N LEU A 561 -22.16 24.96 -10.60
CA LEU A 561 -22.24 23.93 -9.57
C LEU A 561 -22.71 24.51 -8.23
N CYS A 562 -22.28 25.73 -7.86
CA CYS A 562 -22.71 26.38 -6.62
C CYS A 562 -24.24 26.44 -6.45
N ALA A 563 -24.98 26.51 -7.56
CA ALA A 563 -26.45 26.58 -7.53
C ALA A 563 -27.13 25.31 -6.99
N TRP A 564 -26.44 24.16 -6.95
CA TRP A 564 -27.05 22.89 -6.57
C TRP A 564 -26.19 21.97 -5.71
N VAL A 565 -24.92 22.26 -5.48
CA VAL A 565 -24.12 21.53 -4.48
C VAL A 565 -24.60 21.98 -3.10
N PRO A 566 -25.24 21.10 -2.30
CA PRO A 566 -25.86 21.48 -1.02
C PRO A 566 -24.84 21.67 0.11
N SER A 567 -23.55 21.50 -0.17
CA SER A 567 -22.41 21.50 0.76
C SER A 567 -21.14 21.91 0.03
N SER A 568 -19.99 21.92 0.69
CA SER A 568 -18.70 22.02 -0.02
C SER A 568 -18.45 20.77 -0.87
N LEU A 569 -17.89 20.96 -2.07
CA LEU A 569 -17.32 19.94 -2.93
C LEU A 569 -15.82 20.24 -3.10
N ARG A 570 -14.97 19.43 -2.47
CA ARG A 570 -13.52 19.49 -2.65
C ARG A 570 -13.03 18.16 -3.18
N VAL A 571 -12.61 18.12 -4.44
CA VAL A 571 -12.22 16.86 -5.10
C VAL A 571 -10.97 17.01 -5.93
N GLU A 572 -10.20 15.92 -6.02
CA GLU A 572 -9.02 15.84 -6.87
C GLU A 572 -9.25 14.82 -7.99
N LEU A 573 -9.04 15.25 -9.23
CA LEU A 573 -9.23 14.50 -10.46
C LEU A 573 -7.86 14.07 -10.98
N HIS A 574 -7.67 12.77 -11.21
CA HIS A 574 -6.47 12.25 -11.89
C HIS A 574 -6.84 11.78 -13.29
N MET A 575 -6.19 12.39 -14.28
CA MET A 575 -6.51 12.25 -15.69
C MET A 575 -5.28 11.86 -16.52
N PRO A 576 -4.97 10.55 -16.66
CA PRO A 576 -3.91 10.08 -17.52
C PRO A 576 -4.26 10.23 -19.02
N ILE A 577 -3.23 10.56 -19.81
CA ILE A 577 -3.27 10.58 -21.27
C ILE A 577 -2.81 9.21 -21.78
N LEU A 578 -3.63 8.55 -22.58
CA LEU A 578 -3.48 7.15 -22.97
C LEU A 578 -3.34 7.03 -24.47
N SER A 579 -2.54 6.05 -24.90
CA SER A 579 -2.50 5.67 -26.31
C SER A 579 -3.68 4.75 -26.63
N ILE A 580 -4.39 5.05 -27.73
CA ILE A 580 -5.49 4.25 -28.29
C ILE A 580 -5.12 3.56 -29.61
N ARG A 581 -3.87 3.72 -30.07
CA ARG A 581 -3.36 2.99 -31.24
C ARG A 581 -3.55 1.47 -31.02
N SER A 582 -3.70 0.66 -32.07
CA SER A 582 -3.67 -0.81 -31.93
C SER A 582 -2.23 -1.32 -31.79
N LEU A 583 -1.95 -2.18 -30.79
CA LEU A 583 -0.62 -2.80 -30.69
C LEU A 583 -0.31 -3.49 -32.03
N PRO A 584 0.96 -3.51 -32.47
CA PRO A 584 1.33 -4.20 -33.71
C PRO A 584 0.78 -5.63 -33.66
N SER A 585 0.11 -6.07 -34.72
CA SER A 585 -0.35 -7.46 -34.76
C SER A 585 0.88 -8.37 -34.68
N THR A 586 0.91 -9.27 -33.71
CA THR A 586 1.94 -10.30 -33.57
C THR A 586 1.81 -11.41 -34.62
N THR A 587 1.19 -11.11 -35.77
CA THR A 587 1.14 -11.96 -36.97
C THR A 587 2.53 -12.05 -37.59
N ILE A 588 3.43 -12.72 -36.89
CA ILE A 588 4.25 -13.74 -37.52
C ILE A 588 3.25 -14.87 -37.80
N ASP A 589 3.04 -15.18 -39.08
CA ASP A 589 2.23 -16.31 -39.50
C ASP A 589 2.66 -17.57 -38.74
N LEU A 590 1.88 -17.97 -37.72
CA LEU A 590 1.97 -19.26 -37.03
C LEU A 590 1.79 -20.45 -38.01
N VAL A 591 1.48 -20.17 -39.28
CA VAL A 591 1.45 -21.13 -40.39
C VAL A 591 2.85 -21.55 -40.85
N GLU A 592 3.92 -20.78 -40.61
CA GLU A 592 5.28 -21.17 -41.03
C GLU A 592 6.05 -22.02 -40.00
N LEU A 593 5.67 -22.02 -38.73
CA LEU A 593 6.27 -22.89 -37.71
C LEU A 593 5.77 -24.34 -37.77
N ASN A 594 4.60 -24.59 -38.38
CA ASN A 594 4.08 -25.94 -38.64
C ASN A 594 4.66 -26.61 -39.91
N LYS A 595 5.68 -26.00 -40.56
CA LYS A 595 6.40 -26.62 -41.69
C LYS A 595 7.83 -27.08 -41.35
N ARG A 596 8.22 -27.05 -40.07
CA ARG A 596 9.51 -27.59 -39.59
C ARG A 596 9.34 -28.49 -38.34
N TYR A 597 8.40 -29.43 -38.42
CA TYR A 597 8.42 -30.67 -37.64
C TYR A 597 8.16 -31.85 -38.56
#